data_AF-A0A7G3NR16-F1
#
_entry.id   AF-A0A7G3NR16-F1
#
_cell.length_a   1.000
_cell.length_b   1.000
_cell.length_c   1.000
_cell.angle_alpha   90.00
_cell.angle_beta   90.00
_cell.angle_gamma   90.00
#
_symmetry.space_group_name_H-M   'P 1'
#
loop_
_entity.id
_entity.type
_entity.pdbx_description
1 polymer ?
#
loop_
_entity_poly.entity_id
_entity_poly.type
_entity_poly.pdbx_seq_one_letter_code
_entity_poly.pdbx_strand_id
1 'polypeptide(L)'
;MEQRNRYKFPGTFSDQKRYVGLPLDELVIYLPVALLAIFVNMWIFSPTLAAAVIGIRLLKKGKGSSFLLNLAYWFLPTTLMRFFISVLPESYKRHWIA
;
A
#
# COMPACT_ATOMS: atom_id res chain seq x y z
N MET A 1 13.16 17.96 -24.47
CA MET A 1 11.92 17.14 -24.50
C MET A 1 12.20 15.63 -24.36
N GLU A 2 13.42 15.13 -24.63
CA GLU A 2 13.74 13.69 -24.62
C GLU A 2 13.78 13.00 -23.26
N GLN A 3 14.10 13.70 -22.16
CA GLN A 3 14.19 13.07 -20.83
C GLN A 3 12.84 12.57 -20.29
N ARG A 4 11.71 13.20 -20.68
CA ARG A 4 10.36 12.81 -20.23
C ARG A 4 9.91 11.44 -20.74
N ASN A 5 10.41 11.01 -21.91
CA ASN A 5 10.06 9.70 -22.47
C ASN A 5 10.91 8.55 -21.91
N ARG A 6 11.98 8.84 -21.16
CA ARG A 6 12.85 7.82 -20.55
C ARG A 6 12.19 7.14 -19.36
N TYR A 7 11.25 7.81 -18.71
CA TYR A 7 10.55 7.31 -17.53
C TYR A 7 9.07 7.15 -17.84
N LYS A 8 8.61 5.90 -17.97
CA LYS A 8 7.19 5.60 -17.77
C LYS A 8 6.89 5.85 -16.30
N PHE A 9 6.48 7.06 -15.98
CA PHE A 9 5.86 7.32 -14.68
C PHE A 9 4.64 6.40 -14.60
N PRO A 10 4.53 5.53 -13.59
CA PRO A 10 3.30 4.79 -13.38
C PRO A 10 2.24 5.79 -12.94
N GLY A 11 1.55 6.39 -13.92
CA GLY A 11 0.30 7.15 -13.69
C GLY A 11 -0.78 6.29 -13.01
N THR A 12 -0.53 5.00 -12.89
CA THR A 12 -1.35 3.99 -12.22
C THR A 12 -1.43 4.12 -10.71
N PHE A 13 -0.58 4.91 -10.03
CA PHE A 13 -0.78 5.17 -8.59
C PHE A 13 -1.94 6.13 -8.32
N SER A 14 -2.29 6.98 -9.28
CA SER A 14 -3.39 7.94 -9.17
C SER A 14 -4.75 7.24 -9.35
N ASP A 15 -4.77 6.14 -10.11
CA ASP A 15 -5.98 5.40 -10.42
C ASP A 15 -6.35 4.44 -9.28
N GLN A 16 -7.33 4.87 -8.48
CA GLN A 16 -7.75 4.16 -7.27
C GLN A 16 -8.70 3.02 -7.63
N LYS A 17 -8.17 1.82 -7.85
CA LYS A 17 -9.00 0.61 -7.90
C LYS A 17 -9.49 0.30 -6.49
N ARG A 18 -10.74 0.69 -6.18
CA ARG A 18 -11.40 0.37 -4.92
C ARG A 18 -12.14 -0.96 -5.06
N TYR A 19 -11.87 -1.88 -4.13
CA TYR A 19 -12.62 -3.13 -4.02
C TYR A 19 -13.47 -3.04 -2.76
N VAL A 20 -14.80 -3.16 -2.90
CA VAL A 20 -15.75 -3.09 -1.77
C VAL A 20 -15.63 -1.76 -0.99
N GLY A 21 -15.43 -0.64 -1.70
CA GLY A 21 -15.31 0.69 -1.11
C GLY A 21 -13.99 0.98 -0.39
N LEU A 22 -13.16 -0.03 -0.12
CA LEU A 22 -11.81 0.14 0.41
C LEU A 22 -10.77 0.19 -0.72
N PRO A 23 -9.73 1.02 -0.58
CA PRO A 23 -8.58 0.97 -1.47
C PRO A 23 -7.79 -0.33 -1.24
N LEU A 24 -7.18 -0.86 -2.30
CA LEU A 24 -6.48 -2.16 -2.29
C LEU A 24 -5.35 -2.23 -1.25
N ASP A 25 -4.74 -1.08 -0.93
CA ASP A 25 -3.66 -0.96 0.05
C ASP A 25 -4.13 -1.27 1.48
N GLU A 26 -5.33 -0.86 1.83
CA GLU A 26 -5.97 -1.15 3.11
C GLU A 26 -6.43 -2.61 3.19
N LEU A 27 -6.98 -3.13 2.08
CA LEU A 27 -7.49 -4.50 2.01
C LEU A 27 -6.37 -5.54 2.21
N VAL A 28 -5.20 -5.31 1.60
CA VAL A 28 -4.00 -6.15 1.77
C VAL A 28 -3.57 -6.28 3.24
N ILE A 29 -3.79 -5.26 4.05
CA ILE A 29 -3.41 -5.28 5.47
C ILE A 29 -4.53 -5.89 6.31
N TYR A 30 -5.78 -5.48 6.07
CA TYR A 30 -6.90 -5.94 6.89
C TYR A 30 -7.26 -7.40 6.67
N LEU A 31 -7.11 -7.93 5.45
CA LEU A 31 -7.48 -9.31 5.13
C LEU A 31 -6.66 -10.36 5.90
N PRO A 32 -5.32 -10.34 5.89
CA PRO A 32 -4.53 -11.30 6.67
C PRO A 32 -4.72 -11.12 8.19
N VAL A 33 -4.88 -9.88 8.66
CA VAL A 33 -5.17 -9.60 10.09
C VAL A 33 -6.54 -10.18 10.46
N ALA A 34 -7.58 -9.97 9.63
CA ALA A 34 -8.90 -10.55 9.87
C ALA A 34 -8.90 -12.08 9.82
N LEU A 35 -8.15 -12.70 8.89
CA LEU A 35 -8.03 -14.17 8.84
C LEU A 35 -7.35 -14.72 10.09
N LEU A 36 -6.22 -14.13 10.52
CA LEU A 36 -5.54 -14.53 11.75
C LEU A 36 -6.42 -14.34 12.99
N ALA A 37 -7.28 -13.31 13.01
CA ALA A 37 -8.25 -13.07 14.07
C ALA A 37 -9.22 -14.26 14.26
N ILE A 38 -9.65 -14.87 13.16
CA ILE A 38 -10.61 -15.98 13.16
C ILE A 38 -9.99 -17.25 13.76
N PHE A 39 -8.70 -17.50 13.54
CA PHE A 39 -8.06 -18.78 13.91
C PHE A 39 -7.46 -18.83 15.32
N VAL A 40 -7.17 -17.69 15.96
CA VAL A 40 -6.39 -17.67 17.22
C VAL A 40 -7.26 -17.35 18.44
N ASN A 41 -7.79 -16.14 18.54
CA ASN A 41 -8.65 -15.72 19.67
C ASN A 41 -9.30 -14.35 19.40
N MET A 42 -10.63 -14.30 19.34
CA MET A 42 -11.38 -13.08 19.00
C MET A 42 -11.16 -11.92 19.99
N TRP A 43 -10.91 -12.20 21.27
CA TRP A 43 -10.79 -11.19 22.33
C TRP A 43 -9.52 -10.35 22.24
N ILE A 44 -8.40 -10.97 21.86
CA ILE A 44 -7.12 -10.28 21.71
C ILE A 44 -7.07 -9.59 20.34
N PHE A 45 -7.62 -10.25 19.33
CA PHE A 45 -7.46 -9.79 17.95
C PHE A 45 -8.43 -8.70 17.53
N SER A 46 -9.62 -8.63 18.14
CA SER A 46 -10.59 -7.56 17.87
C SER A 46 -10.04 -6.16 18.24
N PRO A 47 -9.46 -5.94 19.44
CA PRO A 47 -8.75 -4.70 19.75
C PRO A 47 -7.58 -4.40 18.81
N THR A 48 -6.79 -5.42 18.44
CA THR A 48 -5.66 -5.26 17.52
C THR A 48 -6.12 -4.82 16.12
N LEU A 49 -7.18 -5.43 15.59
CA LEU A 49 -7.78 -5.05 14.31
C LEU A 49 -8.33 -3.62 14.37
N ALA A 50 -9.05 -3.26 15.44
CA ALA A 50 -9.57 -1.92 15.63
C ALA A 50 -8.45 -0.87 15.70
N ALA A 51 -7.38 -1.15 16.45
CA ALA A 51 -6.22 -0.27 16.54
C ALA A 51 -5.51 -0.12 15.18
N ALA A 52 -5.37 -1.20 14.41
CA ALA A 52 -4.80 -1.15 13.07
C ALA A 52 -5.64 -0.30 12.12
N VAL A 53 -6.97 -0.45 12.13
CA VAL A 53 -7.90 0.35 11.30
C VAL A 53 -7.82 1.83 11.66
N ILE A 54 -7.87 2.16 12.96
CA ILE A 54 -7.79 3.54 13.43
C ILE A 54 -6.43 4.14 13.10
N GLY A 55 -5.35 3.39 13.34
CA GLY A 55 -3.98 3.81 13.05
C GLY A 55 -3.78 4.14 11.57
N ILE A 56 -4.25 3.27 10.67
CA ILE A 56 -4.18 3.51 9.22
C ILE A 56 -5.04 4.69 8.80
N ARG A 57 -6.26 4.83 9.35
CA ARG A 57 -7.13 5.99 9.06
C ARG A 57 -6.50 7.30 9.51
N LEU A 58 -5.85 7.34 10.67
CA LEU A 58 -5.11 8.51 11.15
C LEU A 58 -3.90 8.80 10.25
N LEU A 59 -3.14 7.77 9.87
CA LEU A 59 -1.99 7.89 8.96
C LEU A 59 -2.37 8.40 7.57
N LYS A 60 -3.53 7.97 7.04
CA LYS A 60 -4.08 8.40 5.75
C LYS A 60 -4.88 9.69 5.83
N LYS A 61 -5.16 10.23 7.02
CA LYS A 61 -5.97 11.44 7.18
C LYS A 61 -5.28 12.62 6.48
N GLY A 62 -5.92 13.15 5.44
CA GLY A 62 -5.38 14.26 4.63
C GLY A 62 -4.31 13.86 3.62
N LYS A 63 -4.04 12.55 3.43
CA LYS A 63 -3.09 12.04 2.42
C LYS A 63 -3.82 11.33 1.28
N GLY A 64 -3.18 11.30 0.12
CA GLY A 64 -3.72 10.61 -1.06
C GLY A 64 -3.98 9.13 -0.80
N SER A 65 -4.96 8.56 -1.51
CA SER A 65 -5.41 7.18 -1.25
C SER A 65 -4.34 6.11 -1.55
N SER A 66 -3.33 6.41 -2.38
CA SER A 66 -2.12 5.57 -2.59
C SER A 66 -0.96 5.88 -1.64
N PHE A 67 -1.17 6.60 -0.54
CA PHE A 67 -0.08 7.02 0.34
C PHE A 67 0.70 5.84 0.93
N LEU A 68 0.02 4.76 1.39
CA LEU A 68 0.73 3.60 1.93
C LEU A 68 1.51 2.85 0.86
N LEU A 69 0.98 2.72 -0.35
CA LEU A 69 1.71 2.11 -1.46
C LEU A 69 2.92 2.95 -1.88
N ASN A 70 2.80 4.28 -1.82
CA ASN A 70 3.94 5.17 -2.08
C ASN A 70 4.98 5.06 -0.94
N LEU A 71 4.55 4.97 0.31
CA LEU A 71 5.44 4.74 1.44
C LEU A 71 6.14 3.39 1.32
N ALA A 72 5.40 2.32 1.06
CA ALA A 72 5.97 0.99 0.79
C ALA A 72 6.90 1.03 -0.43
N TYR A 73 6.55 1.77 -1.48
CA TYR A 73 7.43 1.94 -2.63
C TYR A 73 8.78 2.57 -2.26
N TRP A 74 8.85 3.47 -1.29
CA TRP A 74 10.14 4.04 -0.89
C TRP A 74 10.87 3.19 0.16
N PHE A 75 10.16 2.58 1.10
CA PHE A 75 10.77 1.90 2.26
C PHE A 75 10.90 0.38 2.11
N LEU A 76 10.12 -0.30 1.26
CA LEU A 76 10.18 -1.76 1.12
C LEU A 76 11.20 -2.23 0.04
N PRO A 77 11.90 -3.35 0.30
CA PRO A 77 12.73 -4.02 -0.70
C PRO A 77 11.91 -4.56 -1.87
N THR A 78 12.56 -4.72 -3.02
CA THR A 78 11.92 -5.04 -4.31
C THR A 78 11.22 -6.40 -4.30
N THR A 79 11.68 -7.33 -3.47
CA THR A 79 11.09 -8.67 -3.31
C THR A 79 9.66 -8.63 -2.78
N LEU A 80 9.43 -7.88 -1.70
CA LEU A 80 8.09 -7.68 -1.13
C LEU A 80 7.22 -6.84 -2.08
N MET A 81 7.79 -5.80 -2.70
CA MET A 81 7.02 -4.96 -3.60
C MET A 81 6.57 -5.72 -4.85
N ARG A 82 7.37 -6.65 -5.40
CA ARG A 82 7.00 -7.50 -6.54
C ARG A 82 5.83 -8.44 -6.24
N PHE A 83 5.69 -8.88 -4.99
CA PHE A 83 4.56 -9.70 -4.56
C PHE A 83 3.24 -8.92 -4.66
N PHE A 84 3.26 -7.63 -4.28
CA PHE A 84 2.07 -6.78 -4.34
C PHE A 84 1.87 -6.11 -5.71
N ILE A 85 2.96 -5.70 -6.38
CA ILE A 85 2.94 -5.00 -7.66
C ILE A 85 4.14 -5.45 -8.51
N SER A 86 3.89 -6.36 -9.47
CA SER A 86 4.91 -6.90 -10.36
C SER A 86 5.40 -5.91 -11.43
N VAL A 87 4.62 -4.85 -11.70
CA VAL A 87 4.86 -3.87 -12.77
C VAL A 87 5.87 -2.78 -12.38
N LEU A 88 6.26 -2.72 -11.09
CA LEU A 88 7.13 -1.66 -10.58
C LEU A 88 8.61 -1.85 -10.94
N PRO A 89 9.35 -0.76 -11.27
CA PRO A 89 10.78 -0.84 -11.51
C PRO A 89 11.55 -1.24 -10.24
N GLU A 90 12.71 -1.85 -10.46
CA GLU A 90 13.67 -2.25 -9.42
C GLU A 90 14.02 -1.09 -8.47
N SER A 91 14.28 -1.37 -7.19
CA SER A 91 14.47 -0.33 -6.17
C SER A 91 15.65 0.62 -6.47
N TYR A 92 16.75 0.11 -7.02
CA TYR A 92 17.91 0.92 -7.40
C TYR A 92 17.65 1.86 -8.59
N LYS A 93 16.53 1.70 -9.30
CA LYS A 93 16.06 2.58 -10.36
C LYS A 93 15.05 3.61 -9.85
N ARG A 94 14.85 3.75 -8.54
CA ARG A 94 13.96 4.76 -7.94
C ARG A 94 14.76 6.06 -7.76
N HIS A 95 14.25 7.14 -8.30
CA HIS A 95 14.91 8.43 -8.26
C HIS A 95 13.84 9.50 -8.12
N TRP A 96 14.14 10.46 -7.25
CA TRP A 96 13.29 11.61 -7.03
C TRP A 96 13.57 12.60 -8.16
N ILE A 97 12.52 12.95 -8.91
CA ILE A 97 12.62 13.97 -9.95
C ILE A 97 12.08 15.24 -9.29
N ALA A 98 12.99 16.18 -9.04
CA ALA A 98 12.67 17.51 -8.51
C ALA A 98 12.00 18.38 -9.58
#